data_AF-A0A077NQV5-F1
#
_entry.id   AF-A0A077NQV5-F1
#
_cell.length_a   1.000
_cell.length_b   1.000
_cell.length_c   1.000
_cell.angle_alpha   90.00
_cell.angle_beta   90.00
_cell.angle_gamma   90.00
#
_symmetry.space_group_name_H-M   'P 1'
#
loop_
_entity.id
_entity.type
_entity.pdbx_description
1 polymer ?
#
loop_
_entity_poly.entity_id
_entity_poly.type
_entity_poly.pdbx_seq_one_letter_code
_entity_poly.pdbx_strand_id
1 'polypeptide(L)'
;MSLQNVPKMEWRPVLSVDCKNDLQIESAENISTYSSSAWAERAFCNKCGTHLFYHLLQPSVYYVPVALFENSHSSKLSNQVYVDSKPAYYNFVEKTPMLNKQDILNLFK
;
A
#
# COMPACT_ATOMS: atom_id res chain seq x y z
N MET A 1 18.64 4.65 21.66
CA MET A 1 17.91 5.03 20.44
C MET A 1 16.44 5.16 20.81
N SER A 2 15.88 6.36 20.84
CA SER A 2 14.49 6.61 21.27
C SER A 2 13.64 7.02 20.07
N LEU A 3 12.51 6.36 19.88
CA LEU A 3 11.50 6.77 18.91
C LEU A 3 10.74 7.96 19.49
N GLN A 4 11.09 9.17 19.05
CA GLN A 4 10.33 10.38 19.36
C GLN A 4 9.45 10.74 18.18
N ASN A 5 8.23 11.21 18.46
CA ASN A 5 7.23 11.60 17.45
C ASN A 5 6.95 10.50 16.44
N VAL A 6 6.36 9.37 16.89
CA VAL A 6 6.00 8.21 16.04
C VAL A 6 5.33 8.73 14.75
N PRO A 7 6.08 8.82 13.64
CA PRO A 7 5.56 9.47 12.46
C PRO A 7 4.58 8.50 11.80
N LYS A 8 3.62 9.05 11.06
CA LYS A 8 2.83 8.23 10.14
C LYS A 8 3.82 7.42 9.29
N MET A 9 3.65 6.10 9.27
CA MET A 9 4.59 5.20 8.60
C MET A 9 4.47 5.36 7.08
N GLU A 10 5.19 6.33 6.53
CA GLU A 10 5.16 6.69 5.11
C GLU A 10 6.31 6.06 4.32
N TRP A 11 7.37 5.59 5.01
CA TRP A 11 8.65 5.23 4.38
C TRP A 11 8.94 3.73 4.30
N ARG A 12 8.00 2.86 4.70
CA ARG A 12 8.17 1.41 4.57
C ARG A 12 7.68 0.97 3.19
N PRO A 13 8.47 0.19 2.41
CA PRO A 13 7.98 -0.38 1.17
C PRO A 13 6.75 -1.24 1.46
N VAL A 14 5.68 -0.99 0.70
CA VAL A 14 4.48 -1.83 0.70
C VAL A 14 4.48 -2.61 -0.60
N LEU A 15 4.48 -3.93 -0.50
CA LEU A 15 4.28 -4.83 -1.62
C LEU A 15 2.79 -5.15 -1.68
N SER A 16 2.10 -4.61 -2.68
CA SER A 16 0.65 -4.74 -2.80
C SER A 16 0.22 -5.19 -4.18
N VAL A 17 -0.95 -5.82 -4.23
CA VAL A 17 -1.69 -6.09 -5.44
C VAL A 17 -2.73 -4.98 -5.62
N ASP A 18 -2.88 -4.50 -6.86
CA ASP A 18 -3.99 -3.63 -7.26
C ASP A 18 -5.23 -4.51 -7.45
N CYS A 19 -6.14 -4.45 -6.49
CA CYS A 19 -7.40 -5.20 -6.50
C CYS A 19 -8.55 -4.38 -7.10
N LYS A 20 -8.30 -3.17 -7.62
CA LYS A 20 -9.33 -2.28 -8.16
C LYS A 20 -10.52 -2.18 -7.21
N ASN A 21 -11.74 -2.42 -7.70
CA ASN A 21 -12.97 -2.48 -6.92
C ASN A 21 -13.46 -3.92 -6.69
N ASP A 22 -12.60 -4.93 -6.89
CA ASP A 22 -12.97 -6.35 -6.83
C ASP A 22 -12.76 -6.98 -5.43
N LEU A 23 -12.29 -6.20 -4.45
CA LEU A 23 -12.05 -6.69 -3.10
C LEU A 23 -13.36 -7.03 -2.38
N GLN A 24 -13.57 -8.31 -2.06
CA GLN A 24 -14.63 -8.76 -1.18
C GLN A 24 -14.12 -8.83 0.25
N ILE A 25 -14.81 -8.16 1.16
CA ILE A 25 -14.44 -8.10 2.58
C ILE A 25 -15.42 -8.95 3.37
N GLU A 26 -14.91 -10.05 3.93
CA GLU A 26 -15.63 -10.83 4.93
C GLU A 26 -15.26 -10.32 6.34
N SER A 27 -16.22 -10.39 7.27
CA SER A 27 -16.01 -10.02 8.68
C SER A 27 -15.52 -8.57 8.91
N ALA A 28 -16.21 -7.60 8.30
CA ALA A 28 -15.87 -6.18 8.37
C ALA A 28 -15.81 -5.63 9.81
N GLU A 29 -16.49 -6.27 10.77
CA GLU A 29 -16.42 -5.95 12.20
C GLU A 29 -15.03 -6.12 12.83
N ASN A 30 -14.12 -6.86 12.19
CA ASN A 30 -12.73 -7.00 12.62
C ASN A 30 -11.78 -5.94 12.01
N ILE A 31 -12.33 -5.00 11.24
CA ILE A 31 -11.55 -4.01 10.51
C ILE A 31 -11.74 -2.63 11.15
N SER A 32 -10.64 -1.91 11.33
CA SER A 32 -10.64 -0.49 11.65
C SER A 32 -10.03 0.29 10.49
N THR A 33 -10.72 1.33 10.05
CA THR A 33 -10.21 2.26 9.03
C THR A 33 -9.70 3.54 9.66
N TYR A 34 -8.69 4.12 9.04
CA TYR A 34 -8.10 5.40 9.39
C TYR A 34 -7.98 6.25 8.13
N SER A 35 -8.59 7.44 8.14
CA SER A 35 -8.50 8.42 7.05
C SER A 35 -7.06 8.95 6.96
N SER A 36 -6.25 8.28 6.14
CA SER A 36 -4.83 8.55 6.04
C SER A 36 -4.50 9.84 5.29
N SER A 37 -5.45 10.34 4.51
CA SER A 37 -5.41 11.59 3.74
C SER A 37 -6.82 11.98 3.29
N ALA A 38 -6.97 13.13 2.62
CA ALA A 38 -8.25 13.56 2.05
C ALA A 38 -8.75 12.64 0.91
N TRP A 39 -7.87 11.86 0.28
CA TRP A 39 -8.18 11.04 -0.89
C TRP A 39 -8.11 9.53 -0.61
N ALA A 40 -7.68 9.11 0.58
CA ALA A 40 -7.51 7.70 0.87
C ALA A 40 -7.53 7.34 2.35
N GLU A 41 -8.00 6.13 2.62
CA GLU A 41 -8.01 5.50 3.93
C GLU A 41 -7.13 4.25 3.95
N ARG A 42 -6.75 3.85 5.17
CA ARG A 42 -6.02 2.60 5.43
C ARG A 42 -6.82 1.76 6.40
N ALA A 43 -6.90 0.47 6.13
CA ALA A 43 -7.54 -0.51 6.99
C ALA A 43 -6.52 -1.35 7.74
N PHE A 44 -6.83 -1.65 9.00
CA PHE A 44 -6.04 -2.50 9.86
C PHE A 44 -6.94 -3.50 10.59
N CYS A 45 -6.40 -4.67 10.92
CA CYS A 45 -7.06 -5.63 11.81
C CYS A 45 -7.14 -5.05 13.23
N ASN A 46 -8.34 -4.97 13.80
CA ASN A 46 -8.55 -4.39 15.13
C ASN A 46 -8.04 -5.30 16.28
N LYS A 47 -7.67 -6.55 15.99
CA LYS A 47 -7.13 -7.50 16.97
C LYS A 47 -5.60 -7.49 17.05
N CYS A 48 -4.92 -7.41 15.91
CA CYS A 48 -3.45 -7.55 15.84
C CYS A 48 -2.73 -6.38 15.17
N GLY A 49 -3.44 -5.40 14.61
CA GLY A 49 -2.86 -4.22 13.97
C GLY A 49 -2.26 -4.47 12.58
N THR A 50 -2.44 -5.65 11.99
CA THR A 50 -1.99 -5.94 10.62
C THR A 50 -2.63 -4.98 9.61
N HIS A 51 -1.81 -4.39 8.73
CA HIS A 51 -2.31 -3.57 7.62
C HIS A 51 -3.03 -4.47 6.61
N LEU A 52 -4.29 -4.14 6.31
CA LEU A 52 -5.16 -4.95 5.46
C LEU A 52 -5.25 -4.38 4.04
N PHE A 53 -5.46 -3.08 3.88
CA PHE A 53 -5.48 -2.43 2.57
C PHE A 53 -5.32 -0.92 2.68
N TYR A 54 -4.86 -0.33 1.58
CA TYR A 54 -5.00 1.10 1.29
C TYR A 54 -6.13 1.27 0.27
N HIS A 55 -7.13 2.10 0.58
CA HIS A 55 -8.28 2.35 -0.28
C HIS A 55 -8.23 3.80 -0.75
N LEU A 56 -8.04 3.98 -2.05
CA LEU A 56 -8.23 5.26 -2.73
C LEU A 56 -9.74 5.49 -2.87
N LEU A 57 -10.23 6.64 -2.42
CA LEU A 57 -11.67 6.91 -2.40
C LEU A 57 -12.21 7.26 -3.80
N GLN A 58 -11.38 7.90 -4.63
CA GLN A 58 -11.76 8.35 -5.98
C GLN A 58 -10.57 8.21 -6.94
N PRO A 59 -10.60 7.29 -7.92
CA PRO A 59 -11.58 6.19 -8.03
C PRO A 59 -11.49 5.22 -6.84
N SER A 60 -12.59 4.50 -6.55
CA SER A 60 -12.60 3.45 -5.51
C SER A 60 -11.68 2.30 -5.91
N VAL A 61 -10.47 2.29 -5.37
CA VAL A 61 -9.42 1.33 -5.70
C VAL A 61 -8.72 0.84 -4.44
N TYR A 62 -8.62 -0.48 -4.30
CA TYR A 62 -7.98 -1.15 -3.17
C TYR A 62 -6.59 -1.67 -3.54
N TYR A 63 -5.62 -1.36 -2.70
CA TYR A 63 -4.27 -1.90 -2.74
C TYR A 63 -4.05 -2.77 -1.50
N VAL A 64 -3.96 -4.09 -1.72
CA VAL A 64 -3.92 -5.09 -0.65
C VAL A 64 -2.51 -5.66 -0.55
N PRO A 65 -1.90 -5.76 0.66
CA PRO A 65 -0.60 -6.39 0.82
C PRO A 65 -0.58 -7.81 0.23
N VAL A 66 0.40 -8.08 -0.62
CA VAL A 66 0.48 -9.35 -1.35
C VAL A 66 0.54 -10.56 -0.41
N ALA A 67 1.12 -10.37 0.79
CA ALA A 67 1.25 -11.41 1.81
C ALA A 67 -0.07 -11.91 2.40
N LEU A 68 -1.20 -11.23 2.14
CA LEU A 68 -2.52 -11.70 2.58
C LEU A 68 -3.13 -12.75 1.64
N PHE A 69 -2.54 -12.96 0.46
CA PHE A 69 -3.02 -13.96 -0.50
C PHE A 69 -2.22 -15.26 -0.37
N GLU A 70 -2.92 -16.40 -0.32
CA GLU A 70 -2.31 -17.74 -0.18
C GLU A 70 -1.33 -18.07 -1.32
N ASN A 71 -1.66 -17.66 -2.55
CA ASN A 71 -0.85 -17.92 -3.75
C ASN A 71 0.20 -16.82 -4.05
N SER A 72 0.56 -16.02 -3.05
CA SER A 72 1.49 -14.90 -3.22
C SER A 72 2.92 -15.31 -3.58
N HIS A 73 3.33 -16.54 -3.26
CA HIS A 73 4.70 -17.03 -3.46
C HIS A 73 5.18 -17.04 -4.91
N SER A 74 4.28 -17.12 -5.89
CA SER A 74 4.60 -17.10 -7.32
C SER A 74 4.48 -15.70 -7.95
N SER A 75 4.10 -14.69 -7.17
CA SER A 75 3.92 -13.33 -7.66
C SER A 75 5.26 -12.69 -8.03
N LYS A 76 5.25 -11.86 -9.07
CA LYS A 76 6.43 -11.11 -9.53
C LYS A 76 6.20 -9.62 -9.32
N LEU A 77 7.24 -8.91 -8.89
CA LEU A 77 7.22 -7.46 -8.80
C LEU A 77 7.01 -6.88 -10.20
N SER A 78 5.91 -6.18 -10.40
CA SER A 78 5.54 -5.62 -11.70
C SER A 78 6.08 -4.21 -11.89
N ASN A 79 5.91 -3.33 -10.90
CA ASN A 79 6.28 -1.92 -10.94
C ASN A 79 6.74 -1.44 -9.56
N GLN A 80 7.51 -0.35 -9.53
CA GLN A 80 7.88 0.38 -8.32
C GLN A 80 7.37 1.82 -8.46
N VAL A 81 6.59 2.30 -7.49
CA VAL A 81 5.93 3.62 -7.53
C VAL A 81 6.48 4.55 -6.44
N TYR A 82 6.42 5.86 -6.67
CA TYR A 82 6.98 6.90 -5.79
C TYR A 82 8.47 6.70 -5.48
N VAL A 83 9.24 6.29 -6.50
CA VAL A 83 10.68 5.98 -6.34
C VAL A 83 11.53 7.20 -5.94
N ASP A 84 11.04 8.41 -6.20
CA ASP A 84 11.62 9.69 -5.78
C ASP A 84 11.50 9.92 -4.26
N SER A 85 10.56 9.26 -3.60
CA SER A 85 10.39 9.25 -2.14
C SER A 85 11.03 8.01 -1.49
N LYS A 86 11.73 7.17 -2.26
CA LYS A 86 12.34 5.94 -1.75
C LYS A 86 13.56 6.25 -0.87
N PRO A 87 13.61 5.76 0.38
CA PRO A 87 14.78 5.86 1.22
C PRO A 87 16.03 5.20 0.60
N ALA A 88 17.21 5.77 0.87
CA ALA A 88 18.48 5.28 0.35
C ALA A 88 18.93 3.93 0.95
N TYR A 89 18.37 3.51 2.09
CA TYR A 89 18.79 2.31 2.81
C TYR A 89 18.26 0.99 2.20
N TYR A 90 17.48 1.02 1.12
CA TYR A 90 17.07 -0.19 0.40
C TYR A 90 16.94 0.01 -1.10
N ASN A 91 17.10 -1.10 -1.84
CA ASN A 91 16.79 -1.17 -3.25
C ASN A 91 16.37 -2.60 -3.64
N PHE A 92 15.44 -2.73 -4.59
CA PHE A 92 15.14 -4.01 -5.23
C PHE A 92 16.11 -4.25 -6.40
N VAL A 93 16.53 -5.50 -6.59
CA VAL A 93 17.46 -5.88 -7.68
C VAL A 93 16.70 -6.09 -8.99
N GLU A 94 15.42 -6.45 -8.88
CA GLU A 94 14.51 -6.69 -9.99
C GLU A 94 14.38 -5.44 -10.86
N LYS A 95 14.61 -5.60 -12.16
CA LYS A 95 14.41 -4.54 -13.16
C LYS A 95 12.93 -4.45 -13.49
N THR A 96 12.27 -3.43 -13.00
CA THR A 96 10.86 -3.13 -13.25
C THR A 96 10.71 -1.66 -13.68
N PRO A 97 9.60 -1.27 -14.31
CA PRO A 97 9.24 0.13 -14.42
C PRO A 97 9.31 0.81 -13.05
N MET A 98 9.95 1.98 -13.04
CA MET A 98 10.12 2.82 -11.86
C MET A 98 9.41 4.14 -12.13
N LEU A 99 8.35 4.39 -11.37
CA LEU A 99 7.45 5.53 -11.56
C LEU A 99 7.69 6.52 -10.42
N ASN A 100 8.03 7.75 -10.76
CA ASN A 100 8.10 8.84 -9.79
C ASN A 100 6.70 9.42 -9.52
N LYS A 101 6.59 10.33 -8.54
CA LYS A 101 5.34 11.03 -8.23
C LYS A 101 4.66 11.65 -9.46
N GLN A 102 5.41 12.30 -10.34
CA GLN A 102 4.85 12.96 -11.52
C GLN A 102 4.29 11.96 -12.53
N ASP A 103 4.96 10.82 -12.73
CA ASP A 103 4.48 9.74 -13.59
C ASP A 103 3.15 9.19 -13.08
N ILE A 104 3.05 8.95 -11.76
CA ILE A 104 1.82 8.48 -11.13
C ILE A 104 0.70 9.50 -11.30
N LEU A 105 0.95 10.78 -11.00
CA LEU A 105 -0.07 11.83 -11.15
C LEU A 105 -0.56 11.96 -12.60
N ASN A 106 0.27 11.68 -13.60
CA ASN A 106 -0.13 11.71 -15.01
C ASN A 106 -1.05 10.54 -15.40
N LEU A 107 -1.01 9.41 -14.69
CA LEU A 107 -1.91 8.27 -14.93
C LEU A 107 -3.34 8.52 -14.44
N PHE A 108 -3.53 9.48 -13.53
CA PHE A 108 -4.83 9.83 -12.93
C PHE A 108 -5.35 11.21 -13.39
N LYS A 109 -4.83 11.75 -14.50
CA LYS A 109 -5.34 12.96 -15.16
C LYS A 109 -6.45 12.64 -16.15
#